data_AF-A0A969Y882-F1
#
_entry.id   AF-A0A969Y882-F1
#
_cell.length_a   1.000
_cell.length_b   1.000
_cell.length_c   1.000
_cell.angle_alpha   90.00
_cell.angle_beta   90.00
_cell.angle_gamma   90.00
#
_symmetry.space_group_name_H-M   'P 1'
#
loop_
_entity.id
_entity.type
_entity.pdbx_description
1 polymer ?
#
loop_
_entity_poly.entity_id
_entity_poly.type
_entity_poly.pdbx_seq_one_letter_code
_entity_poly.pdbx_strand_id
1 'polypeptide(L)'
;MTPRPFACLVFRSDADQISCEADQVSIELVGAEQHGVTQQVLENAAAAVLHYFRTEKGLKNVSLNEFAHAMVLVLRGFGFNVRVEDEEPPPVRVMETDLEGIAKECGGAFELGFFPRLRRELEVHLEQEPEVIRFTGLRSCVMRLSGSQRWGQRCQALNDQIVDYMRDCLGRLPGKIRCAVVVE
;
A
#
# COMPACT_ATOMS: atom_id res chain seq x y z
N MET A 1 -15.51 2.06 34.18
CA MET A 1 -14.09 2.08 33.74
C MET A 1 -13.95 3.19 32.72
N THR A 2 -13.43 4.35 33.12
CA THR A 2 -13.05 5.41 32.18
C THR A 2 -11.73 5.02 31.51
N PRO A 3 -11.62 5.06 30.17
CA PRO A 3 -10.36 4.77 29.50
C PRO A 3 -9.32 5.82 29.91
N ARG A 4 -8.11 5.36 30.24
CA ARG A 4 -6.98 6.26 30.46
C ARG A 4 -6.73 7.06 29.18
N PRO A 5 -6.43 8.35 29.26
CA PRO A 5 -6.12 9.13 28.07
C PRO A 5 -4.75 8.67 27.50
N PHE A 6 -4.64 8.62 26.17
CA PHE A 6 -3.46 8.14 25.42
C PHE A 6 -3.02 9.25 24.46
N ALA A 7 -1.71 9.42 24.25
CA ALA A 7 -1.15 10.40 23.32
C ALA A 7 -0.66 9.70 22.04
N CYS A 8 -1.00 10.27 20.87
CA CYS A 8 -0.61 9.76 19.55
C CYS A 8 0.48 10.65 18.93
N LEU A 9 1.53 10.03 18.39
CA LEU A 9 2.58 10.71 17.63
C LEU A 9 2.30 10.59 16.13
N VAL A 10 2.27 11.72 15.43
CA VAL A 10 2.18 11.75 13.96
C VAL A 10 3.48 12.34 13.40
N PHE A 11 4.10 11.62 12.47
CA PHE A 11 5.29 12.08 11.76
C PHE A 11 4.90 12.44 10.33
N ARG A 12 5.11 13.70 9.90
CA ARG A 12 4.97 14.08 8.49
C ARG A 12 6.34 14.29 7.87
N SER A 13 6.58 13.65 6.72
CA SER A 13 7.72 13.93 5.85
C SER A 13 7.30 13.73 4.40
N ASP A 14 7.80 14.57 3.49
CA ASP A 14 7.49 14.48 2.06
C ASP A 14 8.28 13.35 1.34
N ALA A 15 9.19 12.64 2.04
CA ALA A 15 10.00 11.56 1.48
C ALA A 15 10.18 10.39 2.46
N ASP A 16 10.06 9.15 1.95
CA ASP A 16 10.23 7.88 2.69
C ASP A 16 11.67 7.67 3.22
N GLN A 17 12.61 8.54 2.84
CA GLN A 17 13.99 8.59 3.36
C GLN A 17 14.29 9.96 3.96
N ILE A 18 14.53 9.98 5.27
CA ILE A 18 14.96 11.16 6.02
C ILE A 18 16.47 11.31 5.87
N SER A 19 16.90 12.18 4.96
CA SER A 19 18.28 12.69 4.95
C SER A 19 18.33 14.01 5.71
N CYS A 20 18.19 13.99 7.04
CA CYS A 20 18.04 15.24 7.80
C CYS A 20 19.08 15.41 8.92
N GLU A 21 19.71 16.59 8.92
CA GLU A 21 20.11 17.26 10.15
C GLU A 21 18.83 17.55 10.98
N ALA A 22 18.94 17.55 12.31
CA ALA A 22 17.82 17.46 13.25
C ALA A 22 16.72 18.55 13.13
N ASP A 23 16.87 19.53 12.24
CA ASP A 23 16.05 20.72 12.08
C ASP A 23 14.89 20.58 11.06
N GLN A 24 14.77 19.43 10.38
CA GLN A 24 13.77 19.23 9.30
C GLN A 24 12.63 18.23 9.62
N VAL A 25 12.62 17.62 10.82
CA VAL A 25 11.55 16.70 11.22
C VAL A 25 10.58 17.43 12.15
N SER A 26 9.45 17.89 11.63
CA SER A 26 8.35 18.40 12.45
C SER A 26 7.57 17.23 13.04
N ILE A 27 7.72 17.00 14.36
CA ILE A 27 6.99 15.96 15.09
C ILE A 27 5.75 16.61 15.70
N GLU A 28 4.56 16.27 15.20
CA GLU A 28 3.29 16.73 15.73
C GLU A 28 2.69 15.65 16.65
N LEU A 29 2.42 16.01 17.91
CA LEU A 29 1.71 15.14 18.86
C LEU A 29 0.23 15.51 18.88
N VAL A 30 -0.64 14.57 18.49
CA VAL A 30 -2.09 14.74 18.59
C VAL A 30 -2.54 14.27 19.98
N GLY A 31 -3.16 15.18 20.75
CA GLY A 31 -3.64 14.92 22.12
C GLY A 31 -2.65 15.28 23.25
N ALA A 32 -1.59 16.04 22.95
CA ALA A 32 -0.54 16.42 23.92
C ALA A 32 -1.00 17.35 25.05
N GLU A 33 -2.07 18.12 24.86
CA GLU A 33 -2.48 19.13 25.85
C GLU A 33 -2.95 18.54 27.19
N GLN A 34 -3.16 17.21 27.25
CA GLN A 34 -3.61 16.52 28.47
C GLN A 34 -2.53 15.68 29.17
N HIS A 35 -1.30 15.59 28.64
CA HIS A 35 -0.31 14.58 29.09
C HIS A 35 1.09 15.13 29.46
N GLY A 36 1.29 16.45 29.47
CA GLY A 36 2.50 17.07 30.01
C GLY A 36 3.79 16.83 29.21
N VAL A 37 3.70 16.29 27.99
CA VAL A 37 4.85 16.22 27.07
C VAL A 37 5.11 17.63 26.53
N THR A 38 6.15 18.28 27.03
CA THR A 38 6.55 19.60 26.53
C THR A 38 7.35 19.45 25.23
N GLN A 39 7.32 20.48 24.39
CA GLN A 39 8.12 20.55 23.17
C GLN A 39 9.62 20.28 23.44
N GLN A 40 10.15 20.79 24.56
CA GLN A 40 11.54 20.56 24.97
C GLN A 40 11.85 19.07 25.24
N VAL A 41 10.91 18.31 25.81
CA VAL A 41 11.10 16.86 26.04
C VAL A 41 11.15 16.12 24.70
N LEU A 42 10.36 16.55 23.73
CA LEU A 42 10.32 15.95 22.40
C LEU A 42 11.61 16.23 21.62
N GLU A 43 12.09 17.47 21.63
CA GLU A 43 13.36 17.88 21.00
C GLU A 43 14.54 17.11 21.60
N ASN A 44 14.60 17.02 22.94
CA ASN A 44 15.66 16.26 23.63
C ASN A 44 15.60 14.76 23.34
N ALA A 45 14.40 14.17 23.28
CA ALA A 45 14.22 12.78 22.91
C ALA A 45 14.65 12.52 21.46
N ALA A 46 14.27 13.38 20.52
CA ALA A 46 14.67 13.30 19.11
C ALA A 46 16.20 13.41 18.95
N ALA A 47 16.83 14.37 19.63
CA ALA A 47 18.28 14.51 19.63
C ALA A 47 18.99 13.25 20.18
N ALA A 48 18.46 12.66 21.27
CA ALA A 48 19.00 11.43 21.84
C ALA A 48 18.87 10.23 20.88
N VAL A 49 17.73 10.07 20.21
CA VAL A 49 17.50 9.02 19.21
C VAL A 49 18.44 9.19 18.01
N LEU A 50 18.58 10.41 17.48
CA LEU A 50 19.51 10.69 16.39
C LEU A 50 20.96 10.43 16.78
N HIS A 51 21.35 10.80 18.00
CA HIS A 51 22.68 10.50 18.52
C HIS A 51 22.92 8.99 18.67
N TYR A 52 21.95 8.23 19.16
CA TYR A 52 22.03 6.77 19.26
C TYR A 52 22.28 6.12 17.89
N PHE A 53 21.52 6.52 16.87
CA PHE A 53 21.69 5.98 15.52
C PHE A 53 23.04 6.33 14.90
N ARG A 54 23.51 7.57 15.10
CA ARG A 54 24.79 8.04 14.55
C ARG A 54 26.01 7.44 15.26
N THR A 55 25.99 7.42 16.60
CA THR A 55 27.18 7.13 17.41
C THR A 55 27.27 5.66 17.79
N GLU A 56 26.17 5.03 18.21
CA GLU A 56 26.20 3.64 18.67
C GLU A 56 25.94 2.62 17.55
N LYS A 57 25.04 2.94 16.62
CA LYS A 57 24.73 2.07 15.48
C LYS A 57 25.60 2.34 14.25
N GLY A 58 26.27 3.49 14.19
CA GLY A 58 27.09 3.89 13.03
C GLY A 58 26.29 4.05 11.74
N LEU A 59 24.97 4.21 11.83
CA LEU A 59 24.08 4.29 10.68
C LEU A 59 24.10 5.72 10.11
N LYS A 60 24.31 5.81 8.80
CA LYS A 60 24.28 7.08 8.06
C LYS A 60 22.86 7.48 7.64
N ASN A 61 21.98 6.49 7.47
CA ASN A 61 20.60 6.66 7.07
C ASN A 61 19.73 5.80 7.98
N VAL A 62 18.56 6.32 8.36
CA VAL A 62 17.56 5.64 9.18
C VAL A 62 16.20 5.88 8.53
N SER A 63 15.37 4.84 8.43
CA SER A 63 14.01 4.99 7.89
C SER A 63 13.12 5.75 8.88
N LEU A 64 12.05 6.38 8.36
CA LEU A 64 11.08 7.08 9.20
C LEU A 64 10.46 6.14 10.26
N ASN A 65 10.15 4.91 9.89
CA ASN A 65 9.57 3.92 10.80
C ASN A 65 10.54 3.53 11.94
N GLU A 66 11.82 3.28 11.63
CA GLU A 66 12.84 2.98 12.65
C GLU A 66 13.04 4.15 13.62
N PHE A 67 13.03 5.37 13.09
CA PHE A 67 13.12 6.58 13.91
C PHE A 67 11.88 6.74 14.82
N ALA A 68 10.68 6.59 14.27
CA ALA A 68 9.42 6.66 15.02
C ALA A 68 9.36 5.61 16.14
N HIS A 69 9.77 4.38 15.84
CA HIS A 69 9.81 3.30 16.81
C HIS A 69 10.81 3.61 17.96
N ALA A 70 12.00 4.11 17.64
CA ALA A 70 12.99 4.51 18.65
C ALA A 70 12.48 5.66 19.53
N MET A 71 11.79 6.64 18.95
CA MET A 71 11.16 7.74 19.69
C MET A 71 10.12 7.25 20.69
N VAL A 72 9.30 6.25 20.32
CA VAL A 72 8.33 5.66 21.25
C VAL A 72 9.01 4.92 22.39
N LEU A 73 10.11 4.22 22.14
CA LEU A 73 10.87 3.55 23.21
C LEU A 73 11.43 4.56 24.21
N VAL A 74 11.99 5.66 23.72
CA VAL A 74 12.55 6.72 24.59
C VAL A 74 11.45 7.40 25.41
N LEU A 75 10.33 7.78 24.77
CA LEU A 75 9.22 8.42 25.48
C LEU A 75 8.55 7.47 26.48
N ARG A 76 8.44 6.17 26.17
CA ARG A 76 8.00 5.16 27.14
C ARG A 76 8.98 5.00 28.29
N GLY A 77 10.28 5.08 28.02
CA GLY A 77 11.34 5.10 29.05
C GLY A 77 11.22 6.28 30.01
N PHE A 78 10.72 7.43 29.52
CA PHE A 78 10.38 8.60 30.34
C PHE A 78 9.03 8.49 31.06
N GLY A 79 8.31 7.37 30.91
CA GLY A 79 7.03 7.12 31.58
C GLY A 79 5.79 7.56 30.79
N PHE A 80 5.94 7.97 29.54
CA PHE A 80 4.81 8.36 28.68
C PHE A 80 4.17 7.16 28.00
N ASN A 81 2.83 7.15 27.91
CA ASN A 81 2.09 6.09 27.25
C ASN A 81 1.80 6.47 25.79
N VAL A 82 2.75 6.18 24.91
CA VAL A 82 2.74 6.62 23.51
C VAL A 82 2.56 5.43 22.57
N ARG A 83 1.74 5.64 21.53
CA ARG A 83 1.58 4.74 20.38
C ARG A 83 2.01 5.47 19.10
N VAL A 84 2.65 4.73 18.19
CA VAL A 84 2.76 5.13 16.79
C VAL A 84 1.47 4.63 16.14
N GLU A 85 0.66 5.53 15.59
CA GLU A 85 -0.15 5.13 14.44
C GLU A 85 0.82 5.22 13.27
N ASP A 86 1.28 4.05 12.79
CA ASP A 86 1.70 4.00 11.39
C ASP A 86 0.54 4.62 10.62
N GLU A 87 0.78 5.63 9.79
CA GLU A 87 -0.26 6.04 8.84
C GLU A 87 -0.71 4.76 8.14
N GLU A 88 -1.90 4.25 8.49
CA GLU A 88 -2.58 3.34 7.59
C GLU A 88 -2.65 4.14 6.30
N PRO A 89 -1.95 3.70 5.23
CA PRO A 89 -1.97 4.44 3.99
C PRO A 89 -3.44 4.70 3.66
N PRO A 90 -3.80 5.93 3.24
CA PRO A 90 -5.18 6.27 2.94
C PRO A 90 -5.77 5.13 2.13
N PRO A 91 -6.98 4.63 2.45
CA PRO A 91 -7.47 3.37 1.94
C PRO A 91 -7.32 3.36 0.43
N VAL A 92 -6.38 2.53 -0.04
CA VAL A 92 -6.04 2.42 -1.45
C VAL A 92 -7.35 2.13 -2.16
N ARG A 93 -7.69 2.93 -3.17
CA ARG A 93 -8.87 2.67 -3.99
C ARG A 93 -8.58 1.43 -4.83
N VAL A 94 -8.85 0.27 -4.23
CA VAL A 94 -8.75 -1.05 -4.86
C VAL A 94 -10.07 -1.36 -5.52
N MET A 95 -10.04 -1.60 -6.82
CA MET A 95 -11.16 -2.18 -7.53
C MET A 95 -10.89 -3.65 -7.76
N GLU A 96 -11.76 -4.51 -7.25
CA GLU A 96 -11.65 -5.96 -7.41
C GLU A 96 -12.67 -6.48 -8.42
N THR A 97 -12.20 -7.36 -9.30
CA THR A 97 -13.03 -7.94 -10.36
C THR A 97 -12.72 -9.44 -10.52
N ASP A 98 -13.75 -10.27 -10.43
CA ASP A 98 -13.64 -11.72 -10.63
C ASP A 98 -13.67 -12.07 -12.13
N LEU A 99 -12.55 -12.59 -12.63
CA LEU A 99 -12.41 -13.05 -14.01
C LEU A 99 -13.27 -14.28 -14.30
N GLU A 100 -13.56 -15.11 -13.30
CA GLU A 100 -14.47 -16.25 -13.50
C GLU A 100 -15.91 -15.77 -13.71
N GLY A 101 -16.34 -14.74 -12.99
CA GLY A 101 -17.60 -14.04 -13.21
C GLY A 101 -17.73 -13.53 -14.64
N ILE A 102 -16.73 -12.81 -15.14
CA ILE A 102 -16.68 -12.34 -16.54
C ILE A 102 -16.78 -13.51 -17.51
N ALA A 103 -16.04 -14.59 -17.28
CA ALA A 103 -16.08 -15.77 -18.14
C ALA A 103 -17.44 -16.49 -18.12
N LYS A 104 -18.16 -16.49 -16.99
CA LYS A 104 -19.52 -17.03 -16.87
C LYS A 104 -20.52 -16.19 -17.65
N GLU A 105 -20.45 -14.86 -17.54
CA GLU A 105 -21.33 -13.94 -18.28
C GLU A 105 -21.17 -14.07 -19.80
N CYS A 106 -19.96 -14.37 -20.27
CA CYS A 106 -19.68 -14.55 -21.69
C CYS A 106 -20.24 -15.86 -22.28
N GLY A 107 -20.70 -16.80 -21.45
CA GLY A 107 -21.33 -18.05 -21.90
C GLY A 107 -20.50 -18.82 -22.93
N GLY A 108 -21.13 -19.23 -24.04
CA GLY A 108 -20.51 -19.99 -25.12
C GLY A 108 -19.67 -19.17 -26.10
N ALA A 109 -19.49 -17.86 -25.87
CA ALA A 109 -18.62 -17.02 -26.71
C ALA A 109 -17.13 -17.19 -26.36
N PHE A 110 -16.82 -17.87 -25.24
CA PHE A 110 -15.46 -18.18 -24.76
C PHE A 110 -14.52 -16.96 -24.90
N GLU A 111 -13.36 -17.15 -25.52
CA GLU A 111 -12.31 -16.13 -25.71
C GLU A 111 -12.82 -14.90 -26.49
N LEU A 112 -13.67 -15.10 -27.51
CA LEU A 112 -14.15 -14.02 -28.38
C LEU A 112 -15.10 -13.05 -27.66
N GLY A 113 -15.89 -13.55 -26.70
CA GLY A 113 -16.73 -12.70 -25.85
C GLY A 113 -15.96 -12.12 -24.65
N PHE A 114 -14.99 -12.89 -24.14
CA PHE A 114 -14.25 -12.56 -22.94
C PHE A 114 -13.36 -11.32 -23.09
N PHE A 115 -12.50 -11.26 -24.11
CA PHE A 115 -11.55 -10.16 -24.26
C PHE A 115 -12.22 -8.77 -24.40
N PRO A 116 -13.27 -8.60 -25.23
CA PRO A 116 -13.99 -7.34 -25.31
C PRO A 116 -14.66 -6.93 -23.98
N ARG A 117 -15.21 -7.90 -23.24
CA ARG A 117 -15.84 -7.63 -21.94
C ARG A 117 -14.79 -7.24 -20.89
N LEU A 118 -13.68 -7.95 -20.84
CA LEU A 118 -12.55 -7.65 -19.97
C LEU A 118 -12.00 -6.25 -20.22
N ARG A 119 -11.83 -5.88 -21.50
CA ARG A 119 -11.39 -4.53 -21.87
C ARG A 119 -12.34 -3.45 -21.38
N ARG A 120 -13.65 -3.64 -21.57
CA ARG A 120 -14.66 -2.68 -21.12
C ARG A 120 -14.63 -2.51 -19.60
N GLU A 121 -14.47 -3.60 -18.87
CA GLU A 121 -14.37 -3.57 -17.41
C GLU A 121 -13.13 -2.78 -16.97
N LEU A 122 -11.99 -3.06 -17.61
CA LEU A 122 -10.74 -2.33 -17.37
C LEU A 122 -10.88 -0.83 -17.67
N GLU A 123 -11.53 -0.45 -18.77
CA GLU A 123 -11.83 0.95 -19.10
C GLU A 123 -12.72 1.63 -18.04
N VAL A 124 -13.79 0.96 -17.59
CA VAL A 124 -14.68 1.47 -16.52
C VAL A 124 -13.95 1.65 -15.20
N HIS A 125 -13.05 0.72 -14.84
CA HIS A 125 -12.21 0.87 -13.65
C HIS A 125 -11.28 2.06 -13.79
N LEU A 126 -10.61 2.22 -14.93
CA LEU A 126 -9.67 3.31 -15.15
C LEU A 126 -10.33 4.69 -15.15
N GLU A 127 -11.57 4.81 -15.60
CA GLU A 127 -12.37 6.04 -15.49
C GLU A 127 -12.57 6.49 -14.03
N GLN A 128 -12.47 5.58 -13.06
CA GLN A 128 -12.61 5.88 -11.63
C GLN A 128 -11.28 6.24 -10.94
N GLU A 129 -10.19 6.35 -11.71
CA GLU A 129 -8.84 6.64 -11.22
C GLU A 129 -8.43 5.84 -9.96
N PRO A 130 -8.48 4.49 -10.02
CA PRO A 130 -8.08 3.63 -8.92
C PRO A 130 -6.57 3.56 -8.81
N GLU A 131 -6.09 3.40 -7.58
CA GLU A 131 -4.68 3.17 -7.31
C GLU A 131 -4.29 1.72 -7.61
N VAL A 132 -5.22 0.78 -7.44
CA VAL A 132 -5.00 -0.65 -7.72
C VAL A 132 -6.23 -1.27 -8.37
N ILE A 133 -6.03 -2.05 -9.44
CA ILE A 133 -7.05 -2.95 -9.98
C ILE A 133 -6.60 -4.39 -9.72
N ARG A 134 -7.41 -5.16 -9.00
CA ARG A 134 -7.15 -6.57 -8.71
C ARG A 134 -8.11 -7.45 -9.48
N PHE A 135 -7.56 -8.28 -10.35
CA PHE A 135 -8.31 -9.34 -11.03
C PHE A 135 -8.08 -10.66 -10.32
N THR A 136 -9.15 -11.31 -9.86
CA THR A 136 -9.07 -12.60 -9.16
C THR A 136 -9.66 -13.72 -10.00
N GLY A 137 -9.30 -14.96 -9.70
CA GLY A 137 -9.90 -16.13 -10.33
C GLY A 137 -9.36 -16.45 -11.71
N LEU A 138 -8.15 -15.98 -12.06
CA LEU A 138 -7.55 -16.18 -13.38
C LEU A 138 -7.47 -17.68 -13.74
N ARG A 139 -7.06 -18.52 -12.79
CA ARG A 139 -6.94 -19.96 -13.02
C ARG A 139 -8.29 -20.60 -13.40
N SER A 140 -9.35 -20.29 -12.66
CA SER A 140 -10.70 -20.82 -12.90
C SER A 140 -11.27 -20.29 -14.22
N CYS A 141 -11.04 -19.01 -14.51
CA CYS A 141 -11.37 -18.38 -15.77
C CYS A 141 -10.72 -19.11 -16.96
N VAL A 142 -9.40 -19.33 -16.91
CA VAL A 142 -8.65 -20.02 -17.96
C VAL A 142 -9.14 -21.44 -18.18
N MET A 143 -9.36 -22.23 -17.11
CA MET A 143 -9.86 -23.60 -17.25
C MET A 143 -11.26 -23.65 -17.88
N ARG A 144 -12.10 -22.68 -17.55
CA ARG A 144 -13.44 -22.54 -18.14
C ARG A 144 -13.38 -22.17 -19.62
N LEU A 145 -12.58 -21.16 -19.96
CA LEU A 145 -12.41 -20.69 -21.34
C LEU A 145 -11.79 -21.77 -22.23
N SER A 146 -10.84 -22.54 -21.70
CA SER A 146 -10.19 -23.64 -22.42
C SER A 146 -10.99 -24.94 -22.40
N GLY A 147 -12.15 -24.99 -21.72
CA GLY A 147 -12.99 -26.18 -21.55
C GLY A 147 -12.23 -27.38 -20.96
N SER A 148 -11.12 -27.13 -20.25
CA SER A 148 -10.17 -28.16 -19.86
C SER A 148 -10.37 -28.58 -18.41
N GLN A 149 -10.37 -29.89 -18.16
CA GLN A 149 -10.49 -30.47 -16.81
C GLN A 149 -9.16 -30.50 -16.05
N ARG A 150 -8.03 -30.39 -16.77
CA ARG A 150 -6.67 -30.39 -16.21
C ARG A 150 -5.87 -29.24 -16.80
N TRP A 151 -5.01 -28.64 -15.98
CA TRP A 151 -4.08 -27.61 -16.43
C TRP A 151 -3.05 -28.20 -17.39
N GLY A 152 -2.93 -27.63 -18.59
CA GLY A 152 -1.96 -28.05 -19.61
C GLY A 152 -1.37 -26.86 -20.35
N GLN A 153 -0.58 -27.12 -21.40
CA GLN A 153 0.08 -26.06 -22.17
C GLN A 153 -0.91 -25.05 -22.76
N ARG A 154 -2.09 -25.50 -23.22
CA ARG A 154 -3.13 -24.60 -23.73
C ARG A 154 -3.68 -23.66 -22.65
N CYS A 155 -3.82 -24.13 -21.41
CA CYS A 155 -4.23 -23.29 -20.29
C CYS A 155 -3.15 -22.25 -19.96
N GLN A 156 -1.87 -22.67 -19.96
CA GLN A 156 -0.76 -21.74 -19.73
C GLN A 156 -0.70 -20.67 -20.82
N ALA A 157 -0.79 -21.06 -22.09
CA ALA A 157 -0.76 -20.12 -23.20
C ALA A 157 -1.92 -19.10 -23.13
N LEU A 158 -3.11 -19.54 -22.73
CA LEU A 158 -4.26 -18.65 -22.55
C LEU A 158 -4.09 -17.73 -21.34
N ASN A 159 -3.50 -18.22 -20.25
CA ASN A 159 -3.15 -17.40 -19.08
C ASN A 159 -2.20 -16.26 -19.49
N ASP A 160 -1.10 -16.61 -20.17
CA ASP A 160 -0.10 -15.66 -20.63
C ASP A 160 -0.74 -14.64 -21.58
N GLN A 161 -1.62 -15.10 -22.49
CA GLN A 161 -2.36 -14.23 -23.41
C GLN A 161 -3.28 -13.23 -22.68
N ILE A 162 -3.97 -13.64 -21.61
CA ILE A 162 -4.83 -12.74 -20.82
C ILE A 162 -3.99 -11.67 -20.13
N VAL A 163 -2.88 -12.06 -19.51
CA VAL A 163 -1.99 -11.13 -18.80
C VAL A 163 -1.32 -10.17 -19.79
N ASP A 164 -0.84 -10.66 -20.93
CA ASP A 164 -0.25 -9.84 -21.98
C ASP A 164 -1.28 -8.87 -22.56
N TYR A 165 -2.52 -9.31 -22.80
CA TYR A 165 -3.59 -8.43 -23.24
C TYR A 165 -3.88 -7.29 -22.26
N MET A 166 -3.93 -7.57 -20.96
CA MET A 166 -4.10 -6.54 -19.93
C MET A 166 -2.93 -5.55 -19.93
N ARG A 167 -1.68 -6.03 -20.01
CA ARG A 167 -0.49 -5.16 -20.11
C ARG A 167 -0.54 -4.28 -21.36
N ASP A 168 -0.93 -4.84 -22.51
CA ASP A 168 -1.07 -4.11 -23.76
C ASP A 168 -2.15 -3.02 -23.66
N CYS A 169 -3.27 -3.32 -23.01
CA CYS A 169 -4.31 -2.34 -22.74
C CYS A 169 -3.79 -1.19 -21.87
N LEU A 170 -3.04 -1.49 -20.82
CA LEU A 170 -2.44 -0.48 -19.95
C LEU A 170 -1.39 0.38 -20.67
N GLY A 171 -0.55 -0.24 -21.51
CA GLY A 171 0.49 0.46 -22.27
C GLY A 171 -0.04 1.39 -23.36
N ARG A 172 -1.28 1.17 -23.84
CA ARG A 172 -1.94 2.03 -24.83
C ARG A 172 -2.64 3.25 -24.23
N LEU A 173 -2.78 3.32 -22.91
CA LEU A 173 -3.45 4.44 -22.25
C LEU A 173 -2.54 5.68 -22.25
N PRO A 174 -3.03 6.84 -22.71
CA PRO A 174 -2.26 8.07 -22.69
C PRO A 174 -2.26 8.68 -21.28
N GLY A 175 -1.07 8.83 -20.69
CA GLY A 175 -0.87 9.55 -19.44
C GLY A 175 -0.43 8.67 -18.28
N LYS A 176 0.29 9.26 -17.32
CA LYS A 176 0.84 8.62 -16.12
C LYS A 176 -0.27 8.15 -15.17
N ILE A 177 -1.04 7.14 -15.55
CA ILE A 177 -1.95 6.47 -14.62
C ILE A 177 -1.07 5.71 -13.63
N ARG A 178 -1.01 6.18 -12.38
CA ARG A 178 -0.35 5.48 -11.26
C ARG A 178 -1.28 4.37 -10.74
N CYS A 179 -1.71 3.48 -11.63
CA CYS A 179 -2.55 2.34 -11.28
C CYS A 179 -1.71 1.07 -11.36
N ALA A 180 -1.66 0.31 -10.26
CA ALA A 180 -1.07 -1.02 -10.26
C ALA A 180 -2.14 -2.06 -10.60
N VAL A 181 -1.85 -2.95 -11.55
CA VAL A 181 -2.75 -4.07 -11.88
C VAL A 181 -2.17 -5.35 -11.32
N VAL A 182 -2.95 -6.03 -10.47
CA VAL A 182 -2.61 -7.31 -9.85
C VAL A 182 -3.55 -8.37 -10.40
N VAL A 183 -3.01 -9.53 -10.76
CA VAL A 183 -3.80 -10.65 -11.29
C VAL A 183 -3.47 -11.91 -10.49
N GLU A 184 -4.50 -12.56 -9.93
CA GLU A 184 -4.43 -13.74 -9.04
C GLU A 184 -5.20 -14.96 -9.59
#